data_AF-A0A948UHY5-F1
#
_entry.id   AF-A0A948UHY5-F1
#
_cell.length_a   1.000
_cell.length_b   1.000
_cell.length_c   1.000
_cell.angle_alpha   90.00
_cell.angle_beta   90.00
_cell.angle_gamma   90.00
#
_symmetry.space_group_name_H-M   'P 1'
#
loop_
_entity.id
_entity.type
_entity.pdbx_description
1 polymer ?
#
loop_
_entity_poly.entity_id
_entity_poly.type
_entity_poly.pdbx_seq_one_letter_code
_entity_poly.pdbx_strand_id
1 'polypeptide(L)'
;MSLNKQADRIYRGECPIEEGALGNLLAGFGAEIVVGHPTFRNTDNIGKEISRGIAAAAEVYAKRKVAFIVTDGTYRIDTPDASTLNAALEAARKSFEQLKPEDRENILVAAVPYDGYRGDRTPGKGSALKLLFDEVALCFSMTKLILLDGDLRNDLKPWFQVFQHAQVKHQMQKGDKEFFITARYARHFVDASLTRFVVGPLTTLMGEYVPGGISGDIVLSAGAVQHERDAEWNEHRRRYGTDIATTFDNIADPKTEIYEMYLGAKLHDITDEAKLSVMPGEVIGSALGRILHYENQDGRVTRQIKEDIPLKRPETWGPEKTGIEFIDPGFTSIFDVDLKRKTLVDKFSQFKEPMEKVLKVDTFARIENAHSRLANISAKDSDTFEFMGMTRDLWIDILYQNIAFMISNQDTETVKLCLNYLYTAAFLEFCREKIMLLGAKTFGEVRKMQKSLGVPPEKALDFYRNEVDMVVEQMALEFYNSRRKILKYL
;
A
#
# COMPACT_ATOMS: atom_id res chain seq x y z
N MET A 1 -10.87 -13.42 -30.75
CA MET A 1 -10.93 -12.31 -29.78
C MET A 1 -10.78 -12.94 -28.41
N SER A 2 -9.76 -12.57 -27.64
CA SER A 2 -9.52 -13.09 -26.28
C SER A 2 -10.49 -12.54 -25.22
N LEU A 3 -11.56 -11.84 -25.65
CA LEU A 3 -12.65 -11.35 -24.82
C LEU A 3 -13.99 -11.86 -25.36
N ASN A 4 -14.68 -12.63 -24.55
CA ASN A 4 -15.95 -13.25 -24.86
C ASN A 4 -17.11 -12.46 -24.24
N LYS A 5 -18.00 -11.91 -25.07
CA LYS A 5 -19.21 -11.21 -24.62
C LYS A 5 -20.15 -12.20 -23.91
N GLN A 6 -20.42 -11.96 -22.63
CA GLN A 6 -21.25 -12.81 -21.78
C GLN A 6 -22.71 -12.35 -21.74
N ALA A 7 -22.90 -11.03 -21.80
CA ALA A 7 -24.18 -10.34 -21.92
C ALA A 7 -23.91 -8.95 -22.52
N ASP A 8 -24.93 -8.12 -22.69
CA ASP A 8 -24.68 -6.75 -23.12
C ASP A 8 -23.78 -6.02 -22.12
N ARG A 9 -22.66 -5.48 -22.62
CA ARG A 9 -21.63 -4.75 -21.85
C ARG A 9 -20.97 -5.53 -20.70
N ILE A 10 -21.06 -6.87 -20.71
CA ILE A 10 -20.39 -7.75 -19.75
C ILE A 10 -19.49 -8.73 -20.52
N TYR A 11 -18.21 -8.73 -20.19
CA TYR A 11 -17.17 -9.46 -20.93
C TYR A 11 -16.32 -10.34 -20.02
N ARG A 12 -15.87 -11.49 -20.55
CA ARG A 12 -14.94 -12.40 -19.89
C ARG A 12 -13.67 -12.56 -20.72
N GLY A 13 -12.51 -12.38 -20.11
CA GLY A 13 -11.21 -12.63 -20.73
C GLY A 13 -10.84 -14.12 -20.78
N GLU A 14 -10.10 -14.49 -21.81
CA GLU A 14 -9.38 -15.77 -21.91
C GLU A 14 -8.03 -15.70 -21.17
N CYS A 15 -7.40 -16.85 -20.93
CA CYS A 15 -6.10 -16.95 -20.26
C CYS A 15 -5.11 -17.73 -21.16
N PRO A 16 -4.03 -17.12 -21.65
CA PRO A 16 -3.69 -15.70 -21.49
C PRO A 16 -4.61 -14.78 -22.30
N ILE A 17 -4.78 -13.54 -21.83
CA ILE A 17 -5.42 -12.49 -22.63
C ILE A 17 -4.43 -11.91 -23.65
N GLU A 18 -4.93 -11.58 -24.84
CA GLU A 18 -4.14 -10.97 -25.91
C GLU A 18 -3.87 -9.48 -25.60
N GLU A 19 -2.65 -9.01 -25.89
CA GLU A 19 -2.29 -7.60 -25.74
C GLU A 19 -3.20 -6.70 -26.59
N GLY A 20 -3.70 -5.64 -25.98
CA GLY A 20 -4.62 -4.67 -26.57
C GLY A 20 -6.07 -5.12 -26.61
N ALA A 21 -6.42 -6.36 -26.24
CA ALA A 21 -7.81 -6.81 -26.29
C ALA A 21 -8.71 -6.00 -25.35
N LEU A 22 -8.28 -5.80 -24.11
CA LEU A 22 -9.03 -5.03 -23.11
C LEU A 22 -9.00 -3.53 -23.46
N GLY A 23 -7.86 -3.01 -23.90
CA GLY A 23 -7.71 -1.62 -24.32
C GLY A 23 -8.62 -1.27 -25.49
N ASN A 24 -8.72 -2.13 -26.51
CA ASN A 24 -9.62 -1.95 -27.64
C ASN A 24 -11.10 -1.99 -27.22
N LEU A 25 -11.46 -2.87 -26.27
CA LEU A 25 -12.82 -2.88 -25.69
C LEU A 25 -13.14 -1.56 -24.99
N LEU A 26 -12.22 -1.08 -24.16
CA LEU A 26 -12.36 0.17 -23.41
C LEU A 26 -12.46 1.39 -24.35
N ALA A 27 -11.59 1.45 -25.37
CA ALA A 27 -11.59 2.50 -26.38
C ALA A 27 -12.88 2.48 -27.22
N GLY A 28 -13.34 1.31 -27.65
CA GLY A 28 -14.59 1.16 -28.40
C GLY A 28 -15.82 1.54 -27.57
N PHE A 29 -15.82 1.24 -26.27
CA PHE A 29 -16.85 1.73 -25.36
C PHE A 29 -16.75 3.26 -25.15
N GLY A 30 -15.54 3.81 -25.19
CA GLY A 30 -15.26 5.22 -24.88
C GLY A 30 -15.25 5.47 -23.38
N ALA A 31 -14.63 4.57 -22.60
CA ALA A 31 -14.57 4.68 -21.15
C ALA A 31 -13.87 5.98 -20.73
N GLU A 32 -14.48 6.74 -19.83
CA GLU A 32 -13.91 7.97 -19.28
C GLU A 32 -13.34 7.75 -17.89
N ILE A 33 -13.88 6.77 -17.18
CA ILE A 33 -13.47 6.37 -15.84
C ILE A 33 -13.32 4.85 -15.88
N VAL A 34 -12.15 4.36 -15.50
CA VAL A 34 -11.93 2.93 -15.33
C VAL A 34 -11.77 2.65 -13.84
N VAL A 35 -12.46 1.63 -13.33
CA VAL A 35 -12.34 1.15 -11.96
C VAL A 35 -11.74 -0.26 -12.01
N GLY A 36 -10.48 -0.40 -11.62
CA GLY A 36 -9.76 -1.67 -11.60
C GLY A 36 -9.79 -2.32 -10.21
N HIS A 37 -10.07 -3.62 -10.18
CA HIS A 37 -10.10 -4.45 -8.98
C HIS A 37 -9.14 -5.63 -9.14
N PRO A 38 -7.84 -5.48 -8.80
CA PRO A 38 -6.93 -6.62 -8.66
C PRO A 38 -7.43 -7.54 -7.54
N THR A 39 -7.55 -8.84 -7.83
CA THR A 39 -8.13 -9.80 -6.88
C THR A 39 -7.47 -11.18 -6.94
N PHE A 40 -7.54 -11.90 -5.83
CA PHE A 40 -7.03 -13.27 -5.70
C PHE A 40 -7.83 -14.04 -4.65
N ARG A 41 -8.39 -15.18 -5.05
CA ARG A 41 -9.20 -16.09 -4.22
C ARG A 41 -10.31 -15.38 -3.44
N ASN A 42 -10.98 -14.42 -4.06
CA ASN A 42 -11.98 -13.60 -3.37
C ASN A 42 -13.42 -13.82 -3.85
N THR A 43 -13.77 -15.07 -4.10
CA THR A 43 -15.10 -15.48 -4.57
C THR A 43 -16.23 -15.02 -3.65
N ASP A 44 -15.99 -14.91 -2.33
CA ASP A 44 -17.03 -14.60 -1.34
C ASP A 44 -17.37 -13.10 -1.21
N ASN A 45 -16.51 -12.21 -1.69
CA ASN A 45 -16.71 -10.76 -1.61
C ASN A 45 -16.70 -10.03 -2.96
N ILE A 46 -15.92 -10.46 -3.96
CA ILE A 46 -15.74 -9.68 -5.21
C ILE A 46 -17.06 -9.31 -5.88
N GLY A 47 -18.04 -10.21 -5.89
CA GLY A 47 -19.36 -9.93 -6.47
C GLY A 47 -20.10 -8.82 -5.73
N LYS A 48 -20.04 -8.80 -4.39
CA LYS A 48 -20.67 -7.76 -3.57
C LYS A 48 -19.99 -6.40 -3.78
N GLU A 49 -18.67 -6.40 -3.93
CA GLU A 49 -17.90 -5.20 -4.21
C GLU A 49 -18.26 -4.61 -5.57
N ILE A 50 -18.34 -5.44 -6.62
CA ILE A 50 -18.78 -5.01 -7.95
C ILE A 50 -20.21 -4.45 -7.91
N SER A 51 -21.14 -5.11 -7.21
CA SER A 51 -22.50 -4.56 -7.05
C SER A 51 -22.52 -3.20 -6.35
N ARG A 52 -21.76 -3.02 -5.26
CA ARG A 52 -21.63 -1.72 -4.57
C ARG A 52 -21.01 -0.66 -5.49
N GLY A 53 -19.96 -1.02 -6.23
CA GLY A 53 -19.28 -0.14 -7.16
C GLY A 53 -20.18 0.33 -8.29
N ILE A 54 -20.92 -0.58 -8.93
CA ILE A 54 -21.86 -0.26 -10.01
C ILE A 54 -22.95 0.71 -9.52
N ALA A 55 -23.56 0.43 -8.37
CA ALA A 55 -24.58 1.30 -7.80
C ALA A 55 -24.02 2.70 -7.47
N ALA A 56 -22.85 2.76 -6.82
CA ALA A 56 -22.17 4.01 -6.51
C ALA A 56 -21.82 4.81 -7.78
N ALA A 57 -21.31 4.16 -8.82
CA ALA A 57 -20.93 4.82 -10.06
C ALA A 57 -22.14 5.35 -10.84
N ALA A 58 -23.25 4.63 -10.87
CA ALA A 58 -24.49 5.09 -11.51
C ALA A 58 -24.99 6.41 -10.89
N GLU A 59 -24.83 6.57 -9.58
CA GLU A 59 -25.22 7.80 -8.89
C GLU A 59 -24.18 8.93 -9.02
N VAL A 60 -22.91 8.64 -8.75
CA VAL A 60 -21.84 9.67 -8.66
C VAL A 60 -21.39 10.13 -10.05
N TYR A 61 -21.28 9.19 -10.99
CA TYR A 61 -20.78 9.43 -12.34
C TYR A 61 -21.91 9.37 -13.38
N ALA A 62 -23.12 9.77 -12.99
CA ALA A 62 -24.28 9.79 -13.88
C ALA A 62 -23.95 10.42 -15.25
N LYS A 63 -24.35 9.73 -16.33
CA LYS A 63 -24.10 10.08 -17.74
C LYS A 63 -22.63 10.01 -18.21
N ARG A 64 -21.70 9.55 -17.38
CA ARG A 64 -20.30 9.31 -17.77
C ARG A 64 -20.08 7.83 -18.01
N LYS A 65 -19.19 7.51 -18.95
CA LYS A 65 -18.89 6.10 -19.27
C LYS A 65 -17.89 5.51 -18.29
N VAL A 66 -18.36 4.57 -17.48
CA VAL A 66 -17.58 3.89 -16.43
C VAL A 66 -17.35 2.43 -16.79
N ALA A 67 -16.10 1.97 -16.76
CA ALA A 67 -15.76 0.58 -16.96
C ALA A 67 -15.19 -0.04 -15.68
N PHE A 68 -15.77 -1.14 -15.20
CA PHE A 68 -15.25 -1.94 -14.10
C PHE A 68 -14.43 -3.10 -14.65
N ILE A 69 -13.17 -3.21 -14.25
CA ILE A 69 -12.27 -4.27 -14.67
C ILE A 69 -11.82 -5.07 -13.45
N VAL A 70 -12.21 -6.35 -13.41
CA VAL A 70 -11.67 -7.30 -12.42
C VAL A 70 -10.47 -8.00 -13.03
N THR A 71 -9.29 -7.83 -12.44
CA THR A 71 -8.07 -8.55 -12.83
C THR A 71 -7.76 -9.64 -11.82
N ASP A 72 -7.99 -10.89 -12.23
CA ASP A 72 -7.96 -12.05 -11.34
C ASP A 72 -6.64 -12.82 -11.44
N GLY A 73 -6.06 -13.13 -10.27
CA GLY A 73 -4.91 -14.04 -10.14
C GLY A 73 -5.28 -15.47 -9.76
N THR A 74 -6.57 -15.74 -9.50
CA THR A 74 -7.07 -17.08 -9.12
C THR A 74 -7.05 -18.02 -10.31
N TYR A 75 -7.54 -17.55 -11.46
CA TYR A 75 -7.54 -18.29 -12.70
C TYR A 75 -6.16 -18.24 -13.37
N ARG A 76 -5.47 -19.37 -13.37
CA ARG A 76 -4.14 -19.53 -13.98
C ARG A 76 -4.17 -20.51 -15.15
N ILE A 77 -3.18 -20.43 -16.03
CA ILE A 77 -3.07 -21.33 -17.20
C ILE A 77 -3.01 -22.80 -16.76
N ASP A 78 -2.25 -23.09 -15.70
CA ASP A 78 -2.11 -24.44 -15.12
C ASP A 78 -3.25 -24.80 -14.15
N THR A 79 -3.90 -23.79 -13.56
CA THR A 79 -4.92 -23.95 -12.53
C THR A 79 -6.12 -23.05 -12.85
N PRO A 80 -7.01 -23.45 -13.78
CA PRO A 80 -8.08 -22.61 -14.31
C PRO A 80 -9.29 -22.49 -13.35
N ASP A 81 -9.06 -22.02 -12.12
CA ASP A 81 -10.12 -21.76 -11.15
C ASP A 81 -10.89 -20.48 -11.51
N ALA A 82 -12.09 -20.64 -12.08
CA ALA A 82 -12.95 -19.56 -12.52
C ALA A 82 -13.88 -19.00 -11.45
N SER A 83 -13.77 -19.45 -10.19
CA SER A 83 -14.73 -19.10 -9.14
C SER A 83 -14.85 -17.59 -8.91
N THR A 84 -13.71 -16.89 -8.80
CA THR A 84 -13.68 -15.43 -8.58
C THR A 84 -14.20 -14.65 -9.80
N LEU A 85 -13.79 -15.04 -11.01
CA LEU A 85 -14.30 -14.44 -12.26
C LEU A 85 -15.82 -14.62 -12.40
N ASN A 86 -16.33 -15.84 -12.15
CA ASN A 86 -17.75 -16.14 -12.25
C ASN A 86 -18.58 -15.36 -11.23
N ALA A 87 -18.09 -15.23 -10.00
CA ALA A 87 -18.76 -14.44 -8.96
C ALA A 87 -18.90 -12.95 -9.35
N ALA A 88 -17.84 -12.36 -9.90
CA ALA A 88 -17.87 -10.98 -10.39
C ALA A 88 -18.86 -10.79 -11.55
N LEU A 89 -18.81 -11.67 -12.56
CA LEU A 89 -19.69 -11.60 -13.74
C LEU A 89 -21.17 -11.81 -13.39
N GLU A 90 -21.46 -12.74 -12.48
CA GLU A 90 -22.82 -13.01 -12.04
C GLU A 90 -23.41 -11.84 -11.25
N ALA A 91 -22.62 -11.23 -10.37
CA ALA A 91 -23.03 -10.03 -9.66
C ALA A 91 -23.25 -8.85 -10.61
N ALA A 92 -22.42 -8.69 -11.65
CA ALA A 92 -22.61 -7.67 -12.67
C ALA A 92 -23.95 -7.84 -13.41
N ARG A 93 -24.32 -9.06 -13.81
CA ARG A 93 -25.62 -9.34 -14.45
C ARG A 93 -26.79 -8.93 -13.56
N LYS A 94 -26.78 -9.36 -12.29
CA LYS A 94 -27.83 -9.02 -11.31
C LYS A 94 -27.91 -7.51 -11.06
N SER A 95 -26.76 -6.85 -11.00
CA SER A 95 -26.72 -5.39 -10.80
C SER A 95 -27.31 -4.66 -12.01
N PHE A 96 -27.04 -5.13 -13.22
CA PHE A 96 -27.56 -4.53 -14.45
C PHE A 96 -29.09 -4.62 -14.55
N GLU A 97 -29.70 -5.69 -14.06
CA GLU A 97 -31.17 -5.84 -13.98
C GLU A 97 -31.82 -4.76 -13.10
N GLN A 98 -31.11 -4.26 -12.09
CA GLN A 98 -31.58 -3.26 -11.14
C GLN A 98 -31.30 -1.81 -11.60
N LEU A 99 -30.39 -1.63 -12.57
CA LEU A 99 -30.08 -0.32 -13.13
C LEU A 99 -31.17 0.19 -14.08
N LYS A 100 -31.32 1.52 -14.12
CA LYS A 100 -32.10 2.17 -15.16
C LYS A 100 -31.45 1.93 -16.53
N PRO A 101 -32.23 1.85 -17.63
CA PRO A 101 -31.67 1.64 -18.97
C PRO A 101 -30.58 2.65 -19.34
N GLU A 102 -30.79 3.93 -19.02
CA GLU A 102 -29.84 5.02 -19.27
C GLU A 102 -28.52 4.86 -18.50
N ASP A 103 -28.54 4.33 -17.28
CA ASP A 103 -27.32 4.06 -16.51
C ASP A 103 -26.60 2.82 -17.03
N ARG A 104 -27.36 1.79 -17.45
CA ARG A 104 -26.81 0.56 -18.04
C ARG A 104 -26.02 0.84 -19.32
N GLU A 105 -26.44 1.81 -20.13
CA GLU A 105 -25.71 2.23 -21.33
C GLU A 105 -24.36 2.90 -21.04
N ASN A 106 -24.16 3.35 -19.80
CA ASN A 106 -22.98 4.07 -19.36
C ASN A 106 -22.04 3.22 -18.50
N ILE A 107 -22.35 1.93 -18.29
CA ILE A 107 -21.55 1.02 -17.48
C ILE A 107 -21.12 -0.19 -18.31
N LEU A 108 -19.84 -0.55 -18.20
CA LEU A 108 -19.26 -1.77 -18.76
C LEU A 108 -18.56 -2.57 -17.65
N VAL A 109 -18.62 -3.89 -17.72
CA VAL A 109 -17.87 -4.77 -16.81
C VAL A 109 -17.06 -5.78 -17.62
N ALA A 110 -15.77 -5.92 -17.31
CA ALA A 110 -14.97 -7.04 -17.79
C ALA A 110 -14.25 -7.73 -16.63
N ALA A 111 -14.21 -9.05 -16.65
CA ALA A 111 -13.44 -9.86 -15.71
C ALA A 111 -12.40 -10.66 -16.51
N VAL A 112 -11.11 -10.45 -16.22
CA VAL A 112 -10.00 -10.99 -17.01
C VAL A 112 -8.94 -11.61 -16.10
N PRO A 113 -8.40 -12.78 -16.44
CA PRO A 113 -7.21 -13.32 -15.79
C PRO A 113 -5.94 -12.61 -16.32
N TYR A 114 -4.90 -12.49 -15.49
CA TYR A 114 -3.63 -11.86 -15.91
C TYR A 114 -2.48 -12.85 -16.22
N ASP A 115 -2.59 -14.13 -15.82
CA ASP A 115 -1.50 -15.11 -15.98
C ASP A 115 -1.12 -15.27 -17.47
N GLY A 116 0.16 -15.11 -17.80
CA GLY A 116 0.67 -15.21 -19.17
C GLY A 116 0.53 -13.94 -20.02
N TYR A 117 0.04 -12.83 -19.45
CA TYR A 117 0.00 -11.56 -20.18
C TYR A 117 1.41 -11.14 -20.64
N ARG A 118 1.56 -10.94 -21.96
CA ARG A 118 2.85 -10.66 -22.63
C ARG A 118 3.94 -11.70 -22.31
N GLY A 119 3.54 -12.94 -22.05
CA GLY A 119 4.44 -14.06 -21.73
C GLY A 119 4.92 -14.10 -20.28
N ASP A 120 4.51 -13.15 -19.42
CA ASP A 120 4.90 -13.12 -18.01
C ASP A 120 3.92 -13.92 -17.14
N ARG A 121 4.45 -14.76 -16.24
CA ARG A 121 3.67 -15.63 -15.34
C ARG A 121 3.94 -15.35 -13.86
N THR A 122 4.56 -14.22 -13.54
CA THR A 122 4.86 -13.79 -12.18
C THR A 122 3.55 -13.58 -11.42
N PRO A 123 3.25 -14.35 -10.35
CA PRO A 123 2.03 -14.15 -9.58
C PRO A 123 2.16 -12.92 -8.68
N GLY A 124 1.11 -12.11 -8.58
CA GLY A 124 1.09 -10.99 -7.67
C GLY A 124 0.15 -9.86 -8.10
N LYS A 125 -0.16 -8.98 -7.14
CA LYS A 125 -0.98 -7.79 -7.37
C LYS A 125 -0.39 -6.90 -8.47
N GLY A 126 0.93 -6.70 -8.48
CA GLY A 126 1.60 -5.91 -9.50
C GLY A 126 1.42 -6.43 -10.92
N SER A 127 1.43 -7.74 -11.16
CA SER A 127 1.14 -8.31 -12.49
C SER A 127 -0.29 -8.02 -12.96
N ALA A 128 -1.25 -8.06 -12.03
CA ALA A 128 -2.63 -7.67 -12.32
C ALA A 128 -2.73 -6.17 -12.67
N LEU A 129 -1.99 -5.32 -11.97
CA LEU A 129 -1.92 -3.89 -12.25
C LEU A 129 -1.16 -3.58 -13.55
N LYS A 130 -0.10 -4.32 -13.88
CA LYS A 130 0.64 -4.14 -15.13
C LYS A 130 -0.24 -4.37 -16.35
N LEU A 131 -1.04 -5.43 -16.34
CA LEU A 131 -2.07 -5.64 -17.37
C LEU A 131 -3.01 -4.43 -17.45
N LEU A 132 -3.54 -3.97 -16.32
CA LEU A 132 -4.42 -2.79 -16.30
C LEU A 132 -3.75 -1.55 -16.89
N PHE A 133 -2.54 -1.20 -16.45
CA PHE A 133 -1.84 -0.02 -16.95
C PHE A 133 -1.56 -0.11 -18.45
N ASP A 134 -1.11 -1.27 -18.95
CA ASP A 134 -0.84 -1.48 -20.37
C ASP A 134 -2.11 -1.35 -21.23
N GLU A 135 -3.23 -1.93 -20.77
CA GLU A 135 -4.49 -1.96 -21.52
C GLU A 135 -5.27 -0.65 -21.41
N VAL A 136 -5.37 -0.06 -20.22
CA VAL A 136 -6.12 1.19 -20.00
C VAL A 136 -5.48 2.38 -20.70
N ALA A 137 -4.15 2.40 -20.82
CA ALA A 137 -3.44 3.44 -21.56
C ALA A 137 -3.79 3.48 -23.07
N LEU A 138 -4.42 2.44 -23.63
CA LEU A 138 -4.92 2.44 -25.01
C LEU A 138 -6.29 3.14 -25.14
N CYS A 139 -6.93 3.51 -24.03
CA CYS A 139 -8.22 4.18 -24.00
C CYS A 139 -8.02 5.71 -23.87
N PHE A 140 -7.89 6.40 -25.00
CA PHE A 140 -7.64 7.86 -25.01
C PHE A 140 -8.77 8.72 -24.44
N SER A 141 -10.00 8.18 -24.31
CA SER A 141 -11.10 8.88 -23.64
C SER A 141 -10.99 8.86 -22.10
N MET A 142 -10.11 8.02 -21.54
CA MET A 142 -9.98 7.86 -20.11
C MET A 142 -9.42 9.14 -19.47
N THR A 143 -10.13 9.64 -18.46
CA THR A 143 -9.72 10.81 -17.67
C THR A 143 -9.13 10.42 -16.32
N LYS A 144 -9.53 9.26 -15.78
CA LYS A 144 -8.92 8.67 -14.60
C LYS A 144 -9.09 7.15 -14.51
N LEU A 145 -8.09 6.51 -13.91
CA LEU A 145 -8.11 5.13 -13.44
C LEU A 145 -8.22 5.14 -11.92
N ILE A 146 -9.24 4.51 -11.38
CA ILE A 146 -9.41 4.25 -9.95
C ILE A 146 -9.01 2.79 -9.72
N LEU A 147 -8.03 2.54 -8.86
CA LEU A 147 -7.64 1.19 -8.44
C LEU A 147 -8.13 1.00 -7.00
N LEU A 148 -8.81 -0.12 -6.77
CA LEU A 148 -9.34 -0.50 -5.48
C LEU A 148 -8.97 -1.95 -5.20
N ASP A 149 -8.48 -2.26 -4.00
CA ASP A 149 -8.18 -3.66 -3.66
C ASP A 149 -9.46 -4.51 -3.78
N GLY A 150 -9.38 -5.67 -4.44
CA GLY A 150 -10.57 -6.47 -4.73
C GLY A 150 -11.18 -7.20 -3.54
N ASP A 151 -10.77 -6.88 -2.30
CA ASP A 151 -11.29 -7.40 -1.02
C ASP A 151 -11.97 -6.34 -0.14
N LEU A 152 -12.26 -5.17 -0.70
CA LEU A 152 -12.93 -4.10 0.02
C LEU A 152 -14.38 -4.45 0.38
N ARG A 153 -14.74 -4.10 1.60
CA ARG A 153 -16.11 -4.21 2.15
C ARG A 153 -16.75 -2.84 2.39
N ASN A 154 -16.01 -1.76 2.14
CA ASN A 154 -16.46 -0.38 2.27
C ASN A 154 -17.63 -0.03 1.33
N ASP A 155 -18.40 1.00 1.71
CA ASP A 155 -19.26 1.73 0.77
C ASP A 155 -18.38 2.60 -0.13
N LEU A 156 -18.53 2.44 -1.45
CA LEU A 156 -17.71 3.11 -2.45
C LEU A 156 -18.27 4.46 -2.88
N LYS A 157 -19.54 4.77 -2.57
CA LYS A 157 -20.16 6.03 -2.97
C LYS A 157 -19.46 7.26 -2.38
N PRO A 158 -19.18 7.33 -1.06
CA PRO A 158 -18.43 8.46 -0.50
C PRO A 158 -17.05 8.62 -1.13
N TRP A 159 -16.35 7.52 -1.41
CA TRP A 159 -15.01 7.54 -2.00
C TRP A 159 -15.06 8.08 -3.44
N PHE A 160 -16.01 7.63 -4.25
CA PHE A 160 -16.18 8.14 -5.61
C PHE A 160 -16.53 9.62 -5.64
N GLN A 161 -17.35 10.11 -4.69
CA GLN A 161 -17.64 11.55 -4.57
C GLN A 161 -16.36 12.34 -4.27
N VAL A 162 -15.55 11.86 -3.31
CA VAL A 162 -14.26 12.48 -2.98
C VAL A 162 -13.33 12.52 -4.19
N PHE A 163 -13.18 11.41 -4.92
CA PHE A 163 -12.34 11.35 -6.13
C PHE A 163 -12.85 12.25 -7.26
N GLN A 164 -14.17 12.36 -7.43
CA GLN A 164 -14.77 13.27 -8.40
C GLN A 164 -14.50 14.73 -8.05
N HIS A 165 -14.73 15.12 -6.79
CA HIS A 165 -14.49 16.49 -6.33
C HIS A 165 -13.01 16.87 -6.45
N ALA A 166 -12.11 15.94 -6.12
CA ALA A 166 -10.68 16.18 -6.25
C ALA A 166 -10.24 16.38 -7.70
N GLN A 167 -10.72 15.54 -8.62
CA GLN A 167 -10.45 15.70 -10.04
C GLN A 167 -10.93 17.07 -10.56
N VAL A 168 -12.16 17.46 -10.22
CA VAL A 168 -12.72 18.76 -10.63
C VAL A 168 -11.90 19.92 -10.07
N LYS A 169 -11.57 19.87 -8.77
CA LYS A 169 -10.75 20.90 -8.13
C LYS A 169 -9.35 20.96 -8.73
N HIS A 170 -8.73 19.82 -8.99
CA HIS A 170 -7.42 19.73 -9.63
C HIS A 170 -7.45 20.43 -10.99
N GLN A 171 -8.40 20.09 -11.85
CA GLN A 171 -8.53 20.70 -13.18
C GLN A 171 -8.68 22.23 -13.09
N MET A 172 -9.45 22.73 -12.11
CA MET A 172 -9.64 24.18 -11.91
C MET A 172 -8.38 24.90 -11.40
N GLN A 173 -7.54 24.23 -10.61
CA GLN A 173 -6.43 24.88 -9.89
C GLN A 173 -5.05 24.62 -10.48
N LYS A 174 -4.87 23.47 -11.14
CA LYS A 174 -3.59 22.95 -11.61
C LYS A 174 -3.52 22.80 -13.13
N GLY A 175 -4.64 23.05 -13.83
CA GLY A 175 -4.72 22.99 -15.28
C GLY A 175 -4.47 21.57 -15.80
N ASP A 176 -3.56 21.46 -16.77
CA ASP A 176 -3.23 20.21 -17.45
C ASP A 176 -2.15 19.36 -16.73
N LYS A 177 -1.91 19.62 -15.44
CA LYS A 177 -1.04 18.74 -14.64
C LYS A 177 -1.68 17.37 -14.46
N GLU A 178 -0.84 16.39 -14.23
CA GLU A 178 -1.30 15.05 -13.87
C GLU A 178 -1.59 14.98 -12.37
N PHE A 179 -2.41 14.01 -11.95
CA PHE A 179 -2.70 13.80 -10.53
C PHE A 179 -2.55 12.34 -10.13
N PHE A 180 -2.07 12.15 -8.91
CA PHE A 180 -2.01 10.88 -8.22
C PHE A 180 -2.67 11.04 -6.84
N ILE A 181 -3.76 10.32 -6.62
CA ILE A 181 -4.47 10.31 -5.34
C ILE A 181 -4.12 9.01 -4.62
N THR A 182 -3.67 9.11 -3.37
CA THR A 182 -3.50 7.97 -2.47
C THR A 182 -4.39 8.09 -1.24
N ALA A 183 -4.83 6.96 -0.71
CA ALA A 183 -5.69 6.92 0.46
C ALA A 183 -4.91 6.95 1.78
N ARG A 184 -5.46 7.68 2.74
CA ARG A 184 -5.10 7.63 4.15
C ARG A 184 -6.27 7.06 4.96
N TYR A 185 -5.96 6.09 5.81
CA TYR A 185 -6.94 5.40 6.63
C TYR A 185 -6.68 5.62 8.12
N ALA A 186 -7.74 5.57 8.93
CA ALA A 186 -7.60 5.29 10.35
C ALA A 186 -7.19 3.81 10.50
N ARG A 187 -6.10 3.55 11.23
CA ARG A 187 -5.54 2.21 11.43
C ARG A 187 -5.19 2.00 12.89
N HIS A 188 -5.52 0.83 13.41
CA HIS A 188 -5.13 0.43 14.76
C HIS A 188 -3.62 0.57 14.95
N PHE A 189 -3.14 0.91 16.14
CA PHE A 189 -1.72 1.21 16.38
C PHE A 189 -0.83 -0.04 16.23
N VAL A 190 -1.42 -1.24 16.29
CA VAL A 190 -0.77 -2.52 16.01
C VAL A 190 -0.84 -2.98 14.55
N ASP A 191 -1.34 -2.13 13.65
CA ASP A 191 -1.37 -2.39 12.20
C ASP A 191 -0.35 -1.49 11.45
N ALA A 192 -0.30 -1.57 10.11
CA ALA A 192 0.42 -0.64 9.22
C ALA A 192 1.91 -0.44 9.56
N SER A 193 2.58 -1.49 10.06
CA SER A 193 3.97 -1.43 10.52
C SER A 193 4.94 -0.95 9.43
N LEU A 194 4.83 -1.51 8.22
CA LEU A 194 5.64 -1.12 7.06
C LEU A 194 5.41 0.34 6.65
N THR A 195 4.14 0.74 6.56
CA THR A 195 3.74 2.11 6.24
C THR A 195 4.41 3.12 7.17
N ARG A 196 4.34 2.83 8.48
CA ARG A 196 4.83 3.71 9.55
C ARG A 196 6.35 3.76 9.63
N PHE A 197 7.01 2.59 9.67
CA PHE A 197 8.42 2.50 10.03
C PHE A 197 9.37 2.50 8.83
N VAL A 198 8.88 2.16 7.64
CA VAL A 198 9.72 2.08 6.44
C VAL A 198 9.26 3.07 5.36
N VAL A 199 8.02 2.96 4.90
CA VAL A 199 7.52 3.73 3.75
C VAL A 199 7.55 5.23 4.04
N GLY A 200 7.01 5.66 5.18
CA GLY A 200 7.01 7.06 5.59
C GLY A 200 8.39 7.71 5.48
N PRO A 201 9.41 7.21 6.21
CA PRO A 201 10.78 7.69 6.07
C PRO A 201 11.32 7.65 4.63
N LEU A 202 11.14 6.55 3.90
CA LEU A 202 11.71 6.41 2.55
C LEU A 202 11.10 7.37 1.52
N THR A 203 9.80 7.68 1.61
CA THR A 203 9.17 8.69 0.73
C THR A 203 9.84 10.06 0.88
N THR A 204 10.28 10.42 2.08
CA THR A 204 10.98 11.69 2.30
C THR A 204 12.29 11.79 1.52
N LEU A 205 13.02 10.69 1.31
CA LEU A 205 14.23 10.66 0.48
C LEU A 205 13.94 10.83 -1.01
N MET A 206 12.72 10.51 -1.45
CA MET A 206 12.28 10.79 -2.81
C MET A 206 11.91 12.27 -3.00
N GLY A 207 11.68 13.00 -1.90
CA GLY A 207 11.50 14.45 -1.88
C GLY A 207 10.12 14.93 -1.41
N GLU A 208 9.22 14.01 -1.08
CA GLU A 208 7.86 14.32 -0.63
C GLU A 208 7.39 13.30 0.41
N TYR A 209 6.84 13.78 1.53
CA TYR A 209 6.33 12.89 2.58
C TYR A 209 4.93 12.39 2.26
N VAL A 210 4.83 11.12 1.84
CA VAL A 210 3.56 10.46 1.49
C VAL A 210 3.35 9.25 2.39
N PRO A 211 2.83 9.42 3.63
CA PRO A 211 2.72 8.31 4.57
C PRO A 211 1.83 7.19 4.05
N GLY A 212 0.77 7.48 3.29
CA GLY A 212 -0.05 6.48 2.59
C GLY A 212 0.61 5.81 1.37
N GLY A 213 1.94 5.88 1.21
CA GLY A 213 2.66 5.49 -0.01
C GLY A 213 2.63 4.00 -0.40
N ILE A 214 1.87 3.16 0.31
CA ILE A 214 1.56 1.78 -0.09
C ILE A 214 0.05 1.50 -0.05
N SER A 215 -0.79 2.52 -0.18
CA SER A 215 -2.22 2.30 -0.37
C SER A 215 -2.44 1.54 -1.67
N GLY A 216 -3.24 0.46 -1.61
CA GLY A 216 -3.75 -0.20 -2.79
C GLY A 216 -4.93 0.52 -3.45
N ASP A 217 -5.46 1.52 -2.75
CA ASP A 217 -6.61 2.29 -3.16
C ASP A 217 -6.11 3.67 -3.62
N ILE A 218 -6.01 3.83 -4.94
CA ILE A 218 -5.36 4.96 -5.59
C ILE A 218 -6.15 5.43 -6.82
N VAL A 219 -5.94 6.68 -7.23
CA VAL A 219 -6.50 7.23 -8.47
C VAL A 219 -5.41 7.91 -9.27
N LEU A 220 -5.30 7.56 -10.55
CA LEU A 220 -4.33 8.11 -11.47
C LEU A 220 -5.05 8.83 -12.62
N SER A 221 -4.52 9.98 -13.03
CA SER A 221 -4.85 10.61 -14.31
C SER A 221 -4.25 9.82 -15.49
N ALA A 222 -4.62 10.19 -16.71
CA ALA A 222 -4.15 9.51 -17.92
C ALA A 222 -2.62 9.54 -18.08
N GLY A 223 -1.97 10.68 -17.83
CA GLY A 223 -0.51 10.76 -17.91
C GLY A 223 0.19 10.00 -16.79
N ALA A 224 -0.39 9.95 -15.59
CA ALA A 224 0.14 9.12 -14.50
C ALA A 224 0.02 7.61 -14.84
N VAL A 225 -1.07 7.17 -15.48
CA VAL A 225 -1.19 5.79 -16.02
C VAL A 225 -0.14 5.52 -17.09
N GLN A 226 0.09 6.47 -18.00
CA GLN A 226 1.13 6.34 -19.03
C GLN A 226 2.53 6.21 -18.41
N HIS A 227 2.81 6.94 -17.33
CA HIS A 227 4.06 6.82 -16.58
C HIS A 227 4.24 5.38 -16.04
N GLU A 228 3.21 4.80 -15.43
CA GLU A 228 3.25 3.42 -14.92
C GLU A 228 3.41 2.37 -16.02
N ARG A 229 2.83 2.62 -17.20
CA ARG A 229 2.99 1.78 -18.39
C ARG A 229 4.45 1.75 -18.87
N ASP A 230 5.07 2.93 -18.96
CA ASP A 230 6.43 3.11 -19.50
C ASP A 230 7.53 2.75 -18.49
N ALA A 231 7.19 2.66 -17.20
CA ALA A 231 8.13 2.33 -16.16
C ALA A 231 8.69 0.90 -16.26
N GLU A 232 9.80 0.65 -15.56
CA GLU A 232 10.39 -0.69 -15.45
C GLU A 232 9.64 -1.56 -14.43
N TRP A 233 9.34 -2.80 -14.82
CA TRP A 233 8.61 -3.78 -14.00
C TRP A 233 9.47 -5.00 -13.66
N ASN A 234 10.23 -4.87 -12.58
CA ASN A 234 10.98 -5.98 -11.97
C ASN A 234 10.06 -6.93 -11.18
N GLU A 235 10.63 -8.04 -10.68
CA GLU A 235 9.89 -9.07 -9.95
C GLU A 235 9.21 -8.51 -8.68
N HIS A 236 9.89 -7.68 -7.88
CA HIS A 236 9.31 -7.11 -6.65
C HIS A 236 8.10 -6.21 -6.96
N ARG A 237 8.19 -5.37 -8.00
CA ARG A 237 7.08 -4.51 -8.46
C ARG A 237 5.90 -5.35 -8.97
N ARG A 238 6.14 -6.46 -9.66
CA ARG A 238 5.08 -7.38 -10.11
C ARG A 238 4.33 -8.09 -8.97
N ARG A 239 4.85 -8.03 -7.76
CA ARG A 239 4.24 -8.63 -6.56
C ARG A 239 3.64 -7.56 -5.64
N TYR A 240 3.95 -7.56 -4.34
CA TYR A 240 3.43 -6.55 -3.39
C TYR A 240 4.16 -5.20 -3.48
N GLY A 241 5.28 -5.11 -4.20
CA GLY A 241 6.05 -3.88 -4.34
C GLY A 241 5.46 -2.83 -5.29
N THR A 242 4.33 -3.10 -5.95
CA THR A 242 3.73 -2.21 -6.94
C THR A 242 3.32 -0.86 -6.36
N ASP A 243 2.65 -0.85 -5.20
CA ASP A 243 2.03 0.37 -4.66
C ASP A 243 3.10 1.43 -4.28
N ILE A 244 4.23 0.98 -3.71
CA ILE A 244 5.35 1.88 -3.39
C ILE A 244 6.10 2.35 -4.63
N ALA A 245 6.23 1.49 -5.65
CA ALA A 245 6.86 1.88 -6.91
C ALA A 245 6.04 2.96 -7.61
N THR A 246 4.72 2.77 -7.72
CA THR A 246 3.80 3.77 -8.26
C THR A 246 3.88 5.09 -7.50
N THR A 247 3.93 5.03 -6.17
CA THR A 247 4.09 6.25 -5.35
C THR A 247 5.42 6.95 -5.64
N PHE A 248 6.55 6.23 -5.70
CA PHE A 248 7.86 6.84 -5.94
C PHE A 248 7.98 7.42 -7.35
N ASP A 249 7.39 6.75 -8.34
CA ASP A 249 7.36 7.20 -9.73
C ASP A 249 6.60 8.54 -9.84
N ASN A 250 5.47 8.65 -9.14
CA ASN A 250 4.69 9.88 -9.09
C ASN A 250 5.33 10.99 -8.22
N ILE A 251 6.11 10.66 -7.19
CA ILE A 251 6.93 11.66 -6.46
C ILE A 251 8.05 12.20 -7.37
N ALA A 252 8.65 11.34 -8.18
CA ALA A 252 9.75 11.70 -9.04
C ALA A 252 9.33 12.51 -10.27
N ASP A 253 8.08 12.37 -10.72
CA ASP A 253 7.51 13.09 -11.86
C ASP A 253 7.13 14.55 -11.49
N PRO A 254 7.82 15.57 -12.03
CA PRO A 254 7.50 16.97 -11.74
C PRO A 254 6.15 17.44 -12.31
N LYS A 255 5.50 16.64 -13.17
CA LYS A 255 4.20 16.95 -13.77
C LYS A 255 3.02 16.43 -12.94
N THR A 256 3.28 15.56 -11.97
CA THR A 256 2.24 14.98 -11.11
C THR A 256 2.07 15.77 -9.83
N GLU A 257 0.82 16.10 -9.49
CA GLU A 257 0.44 16.58 -8.17
C GLU A 257 -0.13 15.43 -7.34
N ILE A 258 0.42 15.23 -6.14
CA ILE A 258 -0.02 14.16 -5.23
C ILE A 258 -1.07 14.71 -4.27
N TYR A 259 -2.14 13.93 -4.09
CA TYR A 259 -3.17 14.16 -3.10
C TYR A 259 -3.23 12.98 -2.13
N GLU A 260 -3.38 13.28 -0.85
CA GLU A 260 -3.62 12.26 0.17
C GLU A 260 -5.01 12.48 0.80
N MET A 261 -5.89 11.49 0.65
CA MET A 261 -7.30 11.64 1.03
C MET A 261 -7.67 10.71 2.16
N TYR A 262 -8.30 11.27 3.20
CA TYR A 262 -8.85 10.48 4.29
C TYR A 262 -10.12 9.75 3.84
N LEU A 263 -10.05 8.42 3.80
CA LEU A 263 -11.14 7.55 3.34
C LEU A 263 -11.81 6.76 4.48
N GLY A 264 -11.62 7.16 5.73
CA GLY A 264 -12.17 6.47 6.91
C GLY A 264 -11.30 5.30 7.36
N ALA A 265 -11.93 4.20 7.79
CA ALA A 265 -11.27 2.94 8.06
C ALA A 265 -11.33 2.02 6.83
N LYS A 266 -10.25 1.29 6.58
CA LYS A 266 -10.24 0.26 5.54
C LYS A 266 -10.88 -1.02 6.08
N LEU A 267 -12.00 -1.42 5.50
CA LEU A 267 -12.72 -2.65 5.84
C LEU A 267 -12.37 -3.71 4.81
N HIS A 268 -11.52 -4.66 5.19
CA HIS A 268 -11.03 -5.72 4.31
C HIS A 268 -10.81 -7.02 5.10
N ASP A 269 -10.47 -8.09 4.41
CA ASP A 269 -10.20 -9.37 5.05
C ASP A 269 -8.94 -9.29 5.94
N ILE A 270 -8.94 -10.06 7.03
CA ILE A 270 -7.78 -10.14 7.92
C ILE A 270 -6.57 -10.61 7.10
N THR A 271 -5.48 -9.85 7.14
CA THR A 271 -4.26 -10.22 6.43
C THR A 271 -3.70 -11.51 7.03
N ASP A 272 -3.58 -12.56 6.22
CA ASP A 272 -3.06 -13.85 6.69
C ASP A 272 -1.55 -13.80 7.01
N GLU A 273 -1.08 -14.73 7.84
CA GLU A 273 0.32 -14.80 8.27
C GLU A 273 1.30 -15.04 7.10
N ALA A 274 0.84 -15.73 6.04
CA ALA A 274 1.64 -16.00 4.86
C ALA A 274 1.98 -14.70 4.11
N LYS A 275 0.98 -13.83 3.88
CA LYS A 275 1.16 -12.48 3.31
C LYS A 275 2.11 -11.66 4.17
N LEU A 276 1.93 -11.64 5.49
CA LEU A 276 2.79 -10.89 6.42
C LEU A 276 4.25 -11.38 6.44
N SER A 277 4.51 -12.63 6.05
CA SER A 277 5.86 -13.19 6.01
C SER A 277 6.67 -12.81 4.77
N VAL A 278 6.01 -12.50 3.65
CA VAL A 278 6.64 -12.22 2.34
C VAL A 278 6.55 -10.74 1.95
N MET A 279 5.38 -10.13 2.15
CA MET A 279 5.07 -8.74 1.75
C MET A 279 6.13 -7.72 2.20
N PRO A 280 6.67 -7.76 3.45
CA PRO A 280 7.72 -6.84 3.87
C PRO A 280 8.93 -6.82 2.94
N GLY A 281 9.43 -7.99 2.55
CA GLY A 281 10.61 -8.09 1.69
C GLY A 281 10.36 -7.49 0.32
N GLU A 282 9.22 -7.79 -0.29
CA GLU A 282 8.89 -7.29 -1.64
C GLU A 282 8.65 -5.77 -1.66
N VAL A 283 7.97 -5.22 -0.66
CA VAL A 283 7.75 -3.78 -0.53
C VAL A 283 9.07 -3.05 -0.29
N ILE A 284 9.89 -3.53 0.65
CA ILE A 284 11.21 -2.94 0.93
C ILE A 284 12.10 -3.05 -0.31
N GLY A 285 12.18 -4.21 -0.95
CA GLY A 285 12.99 -4.44 -2.15
C GLY A 285 12.59 -3.52 -3.31
N SER A 286 11.28 -3.35 -3.54
CA SER A 286 10.76 -2.44 -4.55
C SER A 286 11.11 -0.98 -4.24
N ALA A 287 10.92 -0.54 -2.99
CA ALA A 287 11.27 0.82 -2.56
C ALA A 287 12.76 1.12 -2.76
N LEU A 288 13.64 0.22 -2.29
CA LEU A 288 15.09 0.37 -2.42
C LEU A 288 15.54 0.36 -3.89
N GLY A 289 14.95 -0.52 -4.71
CA GLY A 289 15.21 -0.57 -6.14
C GLY A 289 14.83 0.73 -6.86
N ARG A 290 13.65 1.31 -6.56
CA ARG A 290 13.23 2.60 -7.13
C ARG A 290 14.07 3.77 -6.62
N ILE A 291 14.47 3.76 -5.35
CA ILE A 291 15.42 4.76 -4.84
C ILE A 291 16.74 4.71 -5.61
N LEU A 292 17.34 3.52 -5.79
CA LEU A 292 18.58 3.40 -6.56
C LEU A 292 18.39 3.78 -8.03
N HIS A 293 17.25 3.46 -8.64
CA HIS A 293 16.95 3.88 -10.00
C HIS A 293 17.02 5.41 -10.14
N TYR A 294 16.34 6.17 -9.27
CA TYR A 294 16.37 7.63 -9.33
C TYR A 294 17.68 8.24 -8.83
N GLU A 295 18.37 7.57 -7.91
CA GLU A 295 19.74 7.93 -7.54
C GLU A 295 20.68 7.82 -8.74
N ASN A 296 20.59 6.75 -9.52
CA ASN A 296 21.43 6.55 -10.70
C ASN A 296 21.01 7.46 -11.86
N GLN A 297 19.71 7.74 -12.01
CA GLN A 297 19.19 8.59 -13.07
C GLN A 297 19.51 10.07 -12.85
N ASP A 298 19.32 10.57 -11.63
CA ASP A 298 19.43 12.01 -11.36
C ASP A 298 20.14 12.35 -10.04
N GLY A 299 20.70 11.41 -9.29
CA GLY A 299 21.32 11.68 -7.99
C GLY A 299 20.31 12.10 -6.93
N ARG A 300 19.07 11.60 -7.03
CA ARG A 300 17.91 12.02 -6.23
C ARG A 300 18.22 12.09 -4.74
N VAL A 301 18.68 10.99 -4.15
CA VAL A 301 18.96 10.90 -2.72
C VAL A 301 20.22 11.68 -2.38
N THR A 302 21.26 11.61 -3.19
CA THR A 302 22.50 12.37 -2.97
C THR A 302 22.24 13.87 -2.89
N ARG A 303 21.39 14.43 -3.77
CA ARG A 303 20.98 15.84 -3.67
C ARG A 303 20.21 16.11 -2.39
N GLN A 304 19.22 15.27 -2.09
CA GLN A 304 18.42 15.40 -0.87
C GLN A 304 19.31 15.42 0.38
N ILE A 305 20.30 14.54 0.49
CA ILE A 305 21.16 14.47 1.70
C ILE A 305 22.21 15.59 1.78
N LYS A 306 22.67 16.16 0.66
CA LYS A 306 23.68 17.22 0.64
C LYS A 306 23.07 18.61 0.78
N GLU A 307 21.95 18.84 0.12
CA GLU A 307 21.31 20.14 0.01
C GLU A 307 20.20 20.31 1.07
N ASP A 308 19.98 21.55 1.52
CA ASP A 308 18.86 21.90 2.41
C ASP A 308 17.57 22.10 1.60
N ILE A 309 17.16 21.04 0.89
CA ILE A 309 15.89 21.01 0.15
C ILE A 309 14.74 20.90 1.18
N PRO A 310 13.73 21.80 1.12
CA PRO A 310 12.51 21.64 1.92
C PRO A 310 11.73 20.40 1.49
N LEU A 311 11.29 19.61 2.47
CA LEU A 311 10.44 18.45 2.22
C LEU A 311 9.06 18.89 1.70
N LYS A 312 8.65 18.37 0.54
CA LYS A 312 7.30 18.59 0.03
C LYS A 312 6.29 17.74 0.80
N ARG A 313 5.02 18.12 0.66
CA ARG A 313 3.86 17.35 1.15
C ARG A 313 2.76 17.32 0.11
N PRO A 314 2.01 16.21 0.03
CA PRO A 314 0.86 16.13 -0.84
C PRO A 314 -0.24 17.09 -0.38
N GLU A 315 -1.18 17.41 -1.28
CA GLU A 315 -2.39 18.09 -0.86
C GLU A 315 -3.27 17.14 -0.04
N THR A 316 -3.40 17.41 1.26
CA THR A 316 -4.16 16.56 2.18
C THR A 316 -5.62 16.98 2.29
N TRP A 317 -6.52 15.99 2.23
CA TRP A 317 -7.94 16.15 2.50
C TRP A 317 -8.32 15.32 3.73
N GLY A 318 -8.57 16.00 4.86
CA GLY A 318 -9.09 15.37 6.07
C GLY A 318 -10.60 15.22 6.05
N PRO A 319 -11.19 14.72 7.15
CA PRO A 319 -12.64 14.57 7.32
C PRO A 319 -13.46 15.80 6.91
N GLU A 320 -12.94 16.99 7.18
CA GLU A 320 -13.57 18.27 6.86
C GLU A 320 -13.73 18.53 5.36
N LYS A 321 -12.81 18.01 4.53
CA LYS A 321 -12.87 18.15 3.07
C LYS A 321 -13.50 16.94 2.40
N THR A 322 -13.30 15.74 2.95
CA THR A 322 -13.84 14.51 2.37
C THR A 322 -15.28 14.25 2.76
N GLY A 323 -15.76 14.85 3.87
CA GLY A 323 -17.08 14.56 4.44
C GLY A 323 -17.14 13.17 5.11
N ILE A 324 -16.01 12.49 5.24
CA ILE A 324 -15.90 11.18 5.89
C ILE A 324 -15.37 11.40 7.29
N GLU A 325 -16.25 11.27 8.28
CA GLU A 325 -15.89 11.42 9.69
C GLU A 325 -14.83 10.40 10.14
N PHE A 326 -14.15 10.71 11.25
CA PHE A 326 -13.22 9.77 11.85
C PHE A 326 -13.93 8.46 12.20
N ILE A 327 -13.37 7.36 11.72
CA ILE A 327 -13.80 6.02 12.09
C ILE A 327 -12.80 5.46 13.08
N ASP A 328 -13.28 5.17 14.30
CA ASP A 328 -12.49 4.49 15.32
C ASP A 328 -12.07 3.10 14.80
N PRO A 329 -10.75 2.80 14.74
CA PRO A 329 -10.27 1.46 14.42
C PRO A 329 -10.78 0.36 15.39
N GLY A 330 -11.26 0.74 16.57
CA GLY A 330 -11.91 -0.14 17.52
C GLY A 330 -10.94 -1.06 18.27
N PHE A 331 -11.45 -2.22 18.67
CA PHE A 331 -10.72 -3.23 19.44
C PHE A 331 -10.36 -4.43 18.56
N THR A 332 -9.23 -5.06 18.86
CA THR A 332 -8.71 -6.21 18.10
C THR A 332 -8.04 -7.24 19.02
N SER A 333 -8.00 -8.49 18.56
CA SER A 333 -7.32 -9.61 19.23
C SER A 333 -6.11 -10.13 18.46
N ILE A 334 -5.68 -9.45 17.39
CA ILE A 334 -4.62 -9.92 16.48
C ILE A 334 -3.21 -9.79 17.06
N PHE A 335 -3.02 -9.00 18.12
CA PHE A 335 -1.70 -8.81 18.73
C PHE A 335 -1.43 -9.94 19.72
N ASP A 336 -0.33 -10.67 19.51
CA ASP A 336 0.12 -11.73 20.41
C ASP A 336 1.55 -11.46 20.87
N VAL A 337 1.72 -10.99 22.10
CA VAL A 337 3.01 -10.62 22.67
C VAL A 337 4.02 -11.78 22.67
N ASP A 338 3.55 -12.99 22.94
CA ASP A 338 4.41 -14.16 23.07
C ASP A 338 4.91 -14.62 21.70
N LEU A 339 4.01 -14.65 20.70
CA LEU A 339 4.39 -14.95 19.32
C LEU A 339 5.34 -13.89 18.74
N LYS A 340 5.08 -12.60 19.00
CA LYS A 340 5.95 -11.51 18.52
C LYS A 340 7.34 -11.58 19.14
N ARG A 341 7.43 -11.84 20.44
CA ARG A 341 8.70 -12.04 21.13
C ARG A 341 9.45 -13.27 20.60
N LYS A 342 8.76 -14.41 20.47
CA LYS A 342 9.33 -15.64 19.90
C LYS A 342 9.87 -15.39 18.49
N THR A 343 9.14 -14.66 17.65
CA THR A 343 9.57 -14.31 16.30
C THR A 343 10.89 -13.53 16.29
N LEU A 344 11.05 -12.53 17.16
CA LEU A 344 12.31 -11.78 17.27
C LEU A 344 13.47 -12.68 17.70
N VAL A 345 13.24 -13.58 18.66
CA VAL A 345 14.29 -14.47 19.17
C VAL A 345 14.70 -15.50 18.11
N ASP A 346 13.74 -16.21 17.53
CA ASP A 346 13.99 -17.35 16.66
C ASP A 346 14.55 -16.94 15.29
N LYS A 347 14.10 -15.81 14.74
CA LYS A 347 14.49 -15.40 13.38
C LYS A 347 15.82 -14.65 13.32
N PHE A 348 16.38 -14.23 14.45
CA PHE A 348 17.59 -13.38 14.47
C PHE A 348 18.75 -13.94 13.64
N SER A 349 19.03 -15.24 13.77
CA SER A 349 20.13 -15.90 13.05
C SER A 349 20.00 -15.82 11.53
N GLN A 350 18.77 -15.79 11.00
CA GLN A 350 18.49 -15.71 9.56
C GLN A 350 18.87 -14.34 8.98
N PHE A 351 18.92 -13.30 9.83
CA PHE A 351 19.20 -11.93 9.42
C PHE A 351 20.54 -11.41 9.95
N LYS A 352 21.27 -12.22 10.72
CA LYS A 352 22.51 -11.82 11.38
C LYS A 352 23.57 -11.31 10.39
N GLU A 353 23.88 -12.12 9.37
CA GLU A 353 24.91 -11.79 8.38
C GLU A 353 24.58 -10.49 7.60
N PRO A 354 23.36 -10.28 7.06
CA PRO A 354 23.01 -8.99 6.47
C PRO A 354 23.13 -7.80 7.44
N MET A 355 22.73 -7.97 8.70
CA MET A 355 22.86 -6.92 9.71
C MET A 355 24.32 -6.59 10.03
N GLU A 356 25.18 -7.60 10.16
CA GLU A 356 26.62 -7.43 10.40
C GLU A 356 27.32 -6.72 9.23
N LYS A 357 26.91 -7.04 8.00
CA LYS A 357 27.47 -6.44 6.78
C LYS A 357 27.08 -4.96 6.63
N VAL A 358 25.85 -4.60 7.00
CA VAL A 358 25.30 -3.25 6.77
C VAL A 358 25.57 -2.29 7.92
N LEU A 359 25.46 -2.76 9.16
CA LEU A 359 25.54 -1.91 10.35
C LEU A 359 26.98 -1.66 10.77
N LYS A 360 27.23 -0.50 11.39
CA LYS A 360 28.48 -0.21 12.09
C LYS A 360 28.63 -1.17 13.28
N VAL A 361 29.88 -1.49 13.60
CA VAL A 361 30.25 -2.47 14.64
C VAL A 361 29.53 -2.22 15.97
N ASP A 362 29.52 -0.97 16.45
CA ASP A 362 28.86 -0.63 17.73
C ASP A 362 27.34 -0.76 17.66
N THR A 363 26.74 -0.40 16.53
CA THR A 363 25.30 -0.55 16.31
C THR A 363 24.91 -2.03 16.26
N PHE A 364 25.66 -2.85 15.52
CA PHE A 364 25.43 -4.29 15.45
C PHE A 364 25.60 -4.96 16.81
N ALA A 365 26.68 -4.64 17.54
CA ALA A 365 26.91 -5.14 18.90
C ALA A 365 25.77 -4.77 19.85
N ARG A 366 25.21 -3.56 19.75
CA ARG A 366 24.03 -3.15 20.51
C ARG A 366 22.80 -4.01 20.18
N ILE A 367 22.59 -4.34 18.91
CA ILE A 367 21.49 -5.22 18.46
C ILE A 367 21.68 -6.65 18.96
N GLU A 368 22.90 -7.22 18.88
CA GLU A 368 23.21 -8.55 19.41
C GLU A 368 22.99 -8.63 20.93
N ASN A 369 23.42 -7.60 21.67
CA ASN A 369 23.20 -7.51 23.11
C ASN A 369 21.71 -7.42 23.45
N ALA A 370 20.94 -6.63 22.70
CA ALA A 370 19.49 -6.52 22.87
C ALA A 370 18.76 -7.84 22.58
N HIS A 371 19.16 -8.56 21.52
CA HIS A 371 18.65 -9.90 21.22
C HIS A 371 18.99 -10.90 22.33
N SER A 372 20.25 -10.92 22.78
CA SER A 372 20.71 -11.81 23.85
C SER A 372 19.96 -11.56 25.16
N ARG A 373 19.70 -10.30 25.51
CA ARG A 373 18.85 -9.95 26.65
C ARG A 373 17.42 -10.47 26.46
N LEU A 374 16.82 -10.22 25.28
CA LEU A 374 15.46 -10.68 24.99
C LEU A 374 15.35 -12.19 25.06
N ALA A 375 16.35 -12.94 24.60
CA ALA A 375 16.34 -14.40 24.63
C ALA A 375 16.42 -14.96 26.07
N ASN A 376 17.06 -14.25 26.99
CA ASN A 376 17.36 -14.74 28.34
C ASN A 376 16.43 -14.20 29.44
N ILE A 377 15.77 -13.06 29.23
CA ILE A 377 14.87 -12.51 30.26
C ILE A 377 13.64 -13.40 30.45
N SER A 378 13.16 -13.53 31.68
CA SER A 378 11.91 -14.24 31.96
C SER A 378 10.70 -13.45 31.44
N ALA A 379 9.64 -14.17 31.07
CA ALA A 379 8.39 -13.60 30.57
C ALA A 379 7.18 -14.15 31.34
N LYS A 380 7.34 -14.34 32.67
CA LYS A 380 6.24 -14.69 33.58
C LYS A 380 5.29 -13.50 33.71
N ASP A 381 4.08 -13.76 34.18
CA ASP A 381 3.04 -12.73 34.26
C ASP A 381 3.42 -11.53 35.13
N SER A 382 4.27 -11.73 36.14
CA SER A 382 4.80 -10.68 37.02
C SER A 382 5.95 -9.87 36.42
N ASP A 383 6.56 -10.36 35.34
CA ASP A 383 7.76 -9.74 34.77
C ASP A 383 7.40 -8.51 33.94
N THR A 384 8.33 -7.56 33.89
CA THR A 384 8.16 -6.32 33.12
C THR A 384 8.03 -6.63 31.64
N PHE A 385 7.07 -5.99 30.99
CA PHE A 385 6.84 -6.11 29.55
C PHE A 385 7.93 -5.36 28.77
N GLU A 386 8.77 -6.10 28.04
CA GLU A 386 9.84 -5.55 27.23
C GLU A 386 10.10 -6.32 25.92
N PHE A 387 10.60 -5.58 24.91
CA PHE A 387 11.18 -6.10 23.67
C PHE A 387 12.67 -5.73 23.59
N MET A 388 13.21 -5.56 22.38
CA MET A 388 14.64 -5.27 22.15
C MET A 388 15.04 -3.83 22.51
N GLY A 389 14.12 -2.93 22.85
CA GLY A 389 14.46 -1.53 23.13
C GLY A 389 14.88 -0.76 21.88
N MET A 390 14.25 -1.05 20.74
CA MET A 390 14.49 -0.38 19.47
C MET A 390 13.83 1.01 19.46
N THR A 391 14.45 1.96 20.16
CA THR A 391 14.00 3.36 20.23
C THR A 391 13.94 4.00 18.84
N ARG A 392 13.10 5.02 18.65
CA ARG A 392 13.00 5.78 17.39
C ARG A 392 14.36 6.32 16.91
N ASP A 393 15.17 6.90 17.79
CA ASP A 393 16.51 7.40 17.43
C ASP A 393 17.44 6.32 16.89
N LEU A 394 17.42 5.13 17.52
CA LEU A 394 18.19 3.97 17.05
C LEU A 394 17.69 3.49 15.69
N TRP A 395 16.37 3.44 15.49
CA TRP A 395 15.77 3.04 14.22
C TRP A 395 16.14 4.02 13.09
N ILE A 396 16.04 5.33 13.34
CA ILE A 396 16.46 6.37 12.41
C ILE A 396 17.94 6.22 12.04
N ASP A 397 18.80 5.95 13.02
CA ASP A 397 20.22 5.72 12.77
C ASP A 397 20.50 4.48 11.91
N ILE A 398 19.79 3.38 12.18
CA ILE A 398 19.84 2.14 11.38
C ILE A 398 19.42 2.43 9.93
N LEU A 399 18.34 3.20 9.73
CA LEU A 399 17.93 3.61 8.38
C LEU A 399 19.04 4.37 7.66
N TYR A 400 19.75 5.29 8.33
CA TYR A 400 20.87 6.00 7.71
C TYR A 400 22.01 5.09 7.29
N GLN A 401 22.37 4.11 8.12
CA GLN A 401 23.44 3.15 7.80
C GLN A 401 23.04 2.27 6.61
N ASN A 402 21.78 1.83 6.56
CA ASN A 402 21.21 1.06 5.47
C ASN A 402 21.24 1.83 4.14
N ILE A 403 20.80 3.11 4.15
CA ILE A 403 20.81 3.95 2.95
C ILE A 403 22.23 4.25 2.48
N ALA A 404 23.15 4.55 3.39
CA ALA A 404 24.56 4.76 3.04
C ALA A 404 25.17 3.49 2.41
N PHE A 405 24.98 2.33 3.03
CA PHE A 405 25.46 1.06 2.50
C PHE A 405 24.88 0.77 1.11
N MET A 406 23.57 0.98 0.93
CA MET A 406 22.89 0.76 -0.36
C MET A 406 23.50 1.62 -1.47
N ILE A 407 23.71 2.91 -1.23
CA ILE A 407 24.28 3.84 -2.22
C ILE A 407 25.71 3.43 -2.58
N SER A 408 26.55 3.15 -1.57
CA SER A 408 27.96 2.82 -1.79
C SER A 408 28.18 1.47 -2.48
N ASN A 409 27.30 0.49 -2.24
CA ASN A 409 27.49 -0.88 -2.72
C ASN A 409 26.52 -1.30 -3.83
N GLN A 410 25.51 -0.48 -4.15
CA GLN A 410 24.43 -0.81 -5.09
C GLN A 410 23.74 -2.15 -4.74
N ASP A 411 23.66 -2.47 -3.43
CA ASP A 411 23.19 -3.76 -2.91
C ASP A 411 21.87 -3.57 -2.14
N THR A 412 20.76 -3.77 -2.85
CA THR A 412 19.40 -3.65 -2.28
C THR A 412 18.97 -4.90 -1.52
N GLU A 413 19.50 -6.07 -1.88
CA GLU A 413 19.08 -7.36 -1.32
C GLU A 413 19.58 -7.54 0.11
N THR A 414 20.85 -7.19 0.39
CA THR A 414 21.40 -7.21 1.76
C THR A 414 20.67 -6.21 2.65
N VAL A 415 20.43 -5.00 2.15
CA VAL A 415 19.74 -3.92 2.88
C VAL A 415 18.29 -4.30 3.16
N LYS A 416 17.60 -4.89 2.18
CA LYS A 416 16.25 -5.44 2.37
C LYS A 416 16.21 -6.44 3.51
N LEU A 417 17.13 -7.41 3.55
CA LEU A 417 17.17 -8.41 4.61
C LEU A 417 17.47 -7.78 5.97
N CYS A 418 18.42 -6.84 6.05
CA CYS A 418 18.73 -6.08 7.26
C CYS A 418 17.49 -5.34 7.80
N LEU A 419 16.81 -4.56 6.94
CA LEU A 419 15.63 -3.79 7.33
C LEU A 419 14.47 -4.68 7.74
N ASN A 420 14.22 -5.80 7.04
CA ASN A 420 13.07 -6.69 7.27
C ASN A 420 12.98 -7.17 8.73
N TYR A 421 14.11 -7.53 9.34
CA TYR A 421 14.12 -7.88 10.76
C TYR A 421 13.99 -6.66 11.67
N LEU A 422 14.79 -5.62 11.41
CA LEU A 422 14.94 -4.49 12.34
C LEU A 422 13.71 -3.57 12.40
N TYR A 423 12.97 -3.41 11.30
CA TYR A 423 11.71 -2.63 11.33
C TYR A 423 10.66 -3.33 12.21
N THR A 424 10.67 -4.67 12.25
CA THR A 424 9.77 -5.45 13.11
C THR A 424 10.09 -5.15 14.58
N ALA A 425 11.38 -5.11 14.95
CA ALA A 425 11.79 -4.75 16.31
C ALA A 425 11.39 -3.31 16.67
N ALA A 426 11.56 -2.34 15.75
CA ALA A 426 11.18 -0.95 15.94
C ALA A 426 9.67 -0.79 16.14
N PHE A 427 8.88 -1.47 15.30
CA PHE A 427 7.43 -1.45 15.37
C PHE A 427 6.89 -2.07 16.67
N LEU A 428 7.51 -3.15 17.17
CA LEU A 428 7.11 -3.77 18.42
C LEU A 428 7.42 -2.89 19.63
N GLU A 429 8.52 -2.14 19.60
CA GLU A 429 8.82 -1.13 20.63
C GLU A 429 7.77 -0.02 20.63
N PHE A 430 7.34 0.45 19.45
CA PHE A 430 6.23 1.39 19.33
C PHE A 430 4.91 0.83 19.89
N CYS A 431 4.55 -0.42 19.55
CA CYS A 431 3.38 -1.08 20.13
C CYS A 431 3.47 -1.14 21.66
N ARG A 432 4.66 -1.45 22.20
CA ARG A 432 4.91 -1.49 23.64
C ARG A 432 4.64 -0.15 24.30
N GLU A 433 5.15 0.95 23.74
CA GLU A 433 4.89 2.30 24.25
C GLU A 433 3.38 2.58 24.35
N LYS A 434 2.61 2.24 23.31
CA LYS A 434 1.16 2.45 23.28
C LYS A 434 0.40 1.58 24.28
N ILE A 435 0.77 0.30 24.40
CA ILE A 435 0.18 -0.63 25.39
C ILE A 435 0.47 -0.16 26.83
N MET A 436 1.68 0.37 27.09
CA MET A 436 2.02 0.95 28.38
C MET A 436 1.22 2.20 28.71
N LEU A 437 0.95 3.07 27.72
CA LEU A 437 0.05 4.22 27.88
C LEU A 437 -1.39 3.80 28.20
N LEU A 438 -1.82 2.65 27.69
CA LEU A 438 -3.11 2.03 28.01
C LEU A 438 -3.11 1.30 29.37
N GLY A 439 -1.97 1.25 30.06
CA GLY A 439 -1.86 0.84 31.47
C GLY A 439 -1.26 -0.54 31.72
N ALA A 440 -0.90 -1.32 30.68
CA ALA A 440 -0.28 -2.63 30.87
C ALA A 440 1.25 -2.51 30.95
N LYS A 441 1.83 -2.95 32.07
CA LYS A 441 3.27 -2.86 32.40
C LYS A 441 3.94 -4.23 32.53
N THR A 442 3.18 -5.29 32.82
CA THR A 442 3.72 -6.65 32.92
C THR A 442 3.22 -7.55 31.79
N PHE A 443 3.91 -8.66 31.52
CA PHE A 443 3.47 -9.62 30.50
C PHE A 443 2.06 -10.17 30.78
N GLY A 444 1.70 -10.41 32.05
CA GLY A 444 0.36 -10.89 32.42
C GLY A 444 -0.74 -9.90 32.09
N GLU A 445 -0.48 -8.60 32.33
CA GLU A 445 -1.41 -7.52 31.98
C GLU A 445 -1.57 -7.41 30.45
N VAL A 446 -0.47 -7.52 29.69
CA VAL A 446 -0.52 -7.50 28.23
C VAL A 446 -1.27 -8.70 27.68
N ARG A 447 -0.99 -9.93 28.14
CA ARG A 447 -1.70 -11.14 27.73
C ARG A 447 -3.21 -11.07 27.99
N LYS A 448 -3.61 -10.36 29.06
CA LYS A 448 -5.02 -10.10 29.36
C LYS A 448 -5.59 -9.04 28.41
N MET A 449 -4.90 -7.91 28.24
CA MET A 449 -5.33 -6.79 27.40
C MET A 449 -5.42 -7.18 25.92
N GLN A 450 -4.49 -7.98 25.41
CA GLN A 450 -4.38 -8.31 24.00
C GLN A 450 -5.58 -9.10 23.44
N LYS A 451 -6.39 -9.72 24.31
CA LYS A 451 -7.64 -10.41 23.91
C LYS A 451 -8.69 -9.46 23.31
N SER A 452 -8.60 -8.18 23.64
CA SER A 452 -9.44 -7.10 23.12
C SER A 452 -8.66 -5.79 23.28
N LEU A 453 -7.54 -5.70 22.57
CA LEU A 453 -6.67 -4.53 22.58
C LEU A 453 -7.32 -3.39 21.80
N GLY A 454 -7.43 -2.23 22.42
CA GLY A 454 -7.98 -1.05 21.78
C GLY A 454 -7.99 0.13 22.73
N VAL A 455 -8.44 1.26 22.20
CA VAL A 455 -8.58 2.51 22.96
C VAL A 455 -10.05 2.68 23.29
N PRO A 456 -10.41 3.12 24.50
CA PRO A 456 -11.79 3.50 24.80
C PRO A 456 -12.32 4.52 23.76
N PRO A 457 -13.53 4.32 23.20
CA PRO A 457 -14.03 5.13 22.08
C PRO A 457 -13.99 6.64 22.32
N GLU A 458 -14.25 7.07 23.56
CA GLU A 458 -14.23 8.49 23.96
C GLU A 458 -12.83 9.12 23.94
N LYS A 459 -11.77 8.30 23.87
CA LYS A 459 -10.36 8.74 23.76
C LYS A 459 -9.74 8.39 22.41
N ALA A 460 -10.43 7.62 21.56
CA ALA A 460 -9.85 7.04 20.36
C ALA A 460 -9.29 8.11 19.42
N LEU A 461 -10.08 9.13 19.09
CA LEU A 461 -9.64 10.20 18.17
C LEU A 461 -8.35 10.88 18.66
N ASP A 462 -8.32 11.32 19.92
CA ASP A 462 -7.17 12.01 20.48
C ASP A 462 -5.95 11.10 20.61
N PHE A 463 -6.14 9.84 20.99
CA PHE A 463 -5.06 8.86 21.07
C PHE A 463 -4.47 8.58 19.69
N TYR A 464 -5.28 8.27 18.68
CA TYR A 464 -4.78 7.97 17.35
C TYR A 464 -4.11 9.18 16.71
N ARG A 465 -4.67 10.37 16.91
CA ARG A 465 -4.06 11.60 16.39
C ARG A 465 -2.71 11.90 17.04
N ASN A 466 -2.65 11.90 18.37
CA ASN A 466 -1.49 12.42 19.10
C ASN A 466 -0.46 11.36 19.46
N GLU A 467 -0.91 10.15 19.79
CA GLU A 467 -0.02 9.06 20.22
C GLU A 467 0.38 8.15 19.07
N VAL A 468 -0.32 8.16 17.93
CA VAL A 468 -0.03 7.25 16.81
C VAL A 468 0.45 8.05 15.61
N ASP A 469 -0.42 8.84 14.99
CA ASP A 469 -0.15 9.49 13.71
C ASP A 469 0.94 10.56 13.84
N MET A 470 0.83 11.46 14.83
CA MET A 470 1.82 12.52 15.07
C MET A 470 3.20 11.97 15.45
N VAL A 471 3.26 10.87 16.21
CA VAL A 471 4.53 10.23 16.60
C VAL A 471 5.24 9.62 15.39
N VAL A 472 4.49 8.94 14.50
CA VAL A 472 5.05 8.35 13.27
C VAL A 472 5.49 9.45 12.30
N GLU A 473 4.68 10.50 12.16
CA GLU A 473 5.02 11.65 11.35
C GLU A 473 6.31 12.32 11.85
N GLN A 474 6.40 12.60 13.16
CA GLN A 474 7.58 13.20 13.75
C GLN A 474 8.83 12.34 13.50
N MET A 475 8.74 11.01 13.62
CA MET A 475 9.86 10.11 13.31
C MET A 475 10.33 10.25 11.86
N ALA A 476 9.41 10.30 10.89
CA ALA A 476 9.76 10.48 9.48
C ALA A 476 10.38 11.85 9.20
N LEU A 477 9.89 12.90 9.87
CA LEU A 477 10.45 14.26 9.77
C LEU A 477 11.83 14.35 10.44
N GLU A 478 12.03 13.72 11.60
CA GLU A 478 13.33 13.64 12.27
C GLU A 478 14.35 12.89 11.40
N PHE A 479 13.93 11.78 10.80
CA PHE A 479 14.72 11.05 9.81
C PHE A 479 15.13 11.97 8.64
N TYR A 480 14.20 12.71 8.05
CA TYR A 480 14.53 13.61 6.95
C TYR A 480 15.40 14.79 7.40
N ASN A 481 15.09 15.44 8.53
CA ASN A 481 15.81 16.62 9.00
C ASN A 481 17.27 16.29 9.39
N SER A 482 17.51 15.08 9.89
CA SER A 482 18.86 14.62 10.27
C SER A 482 19.56 13.80 9.19
N ARG A 483 19.00 13.71 7.97
CA ARG A 483 19.48 12.88 6.84
C ARG A 483 20.93 13.11 6.44
N ARG A 484 21.51 14.29 6.70
CA ARG A 484 22.95 14.57 6.51
C ARG A 484 23.85 13.58 7.25
N LYS A 485 23.37 12.90 8.29
CA LYS A 485 24.10 11.84 8.98
C LYS A 485 24.45 10.66 8.07
N ILE A 486 23.69 10.42 6.99
CA ILE A 486 24.01 9.42 5.95
C ILE A 486 25.41 9.67 5.37
N LEU A 487 25.80 10.94 5.17
CA LEU A 487 27.12 11.32 4.65
C LEU A 487 28.29 10.91 5.58
N LYS A 488 28.01 10.64 6.87
CA LYS A 488 29.03 10.14 7.81
C LYS A 488 29.24 8.62 7.68
N TYR A 489 28.35 7.93 6.97
CA TYR A 489 28.36 6.49 6.80
C TYR A 489 28.73 6.05 5.38
N LEU A 490 28.57 6.95 4.40
CA LEU A 490 29.21 6.86 3.08
C LEU A 490 30.73 6.94 3.23
#